data_AF-A0A524LH66-F1
#
_entry.id   AF-A0A524LH66-F1
#
_cell.length_a   1.000
_cell.length_b   1.000
_cell.length_c   1.000
_cell.angle_alpha   90.00
_cell.angle_beta   90.00
_cell.angle_gamma   90.00
#
_symmetry.space_group_name_H-M   'P 1'
#
loop_
_entity.id
_entity.type
_entity.pdbx_description
1 polymer ?
#
loop_
_entity_poly.entity_id
_entity_poly.type
_entity_poly.pdbx_seq_one_letter_code
_entity_poly.pdbx_strand_id
1 'polypeptide(L)'
;MSEREATSDPVDIKESLDDIVQKLDQGKTSRSNWIESIDANKEEWERLKSRIQQCQRALKQLVTDKKAGLIGTVEFEKQYPKLQDELTELETTIYNMRLGTDIK
;
A
#
# COMPACT_ATOMS: atom_id res chain seq x y z
N MET A 1 1.58 -17.72 -42.79
CA MET A 1 2.28 -18.32 -41.64
C MET A 1 3.75 -17.97 -41.80
N SER A 2 4.24 -16.94 -41.11
CA SER A 2 5.67 -16.69 -40.94
C SER A 2 5.86 -16.11 -39.55
N GLU A 3 6.46 -16.94 -38.70
CA GLU A 3 6.88 -16.64 -37.34
C GLU A 3 7.82 -15.42 -37.35
N ARG A 4 7.49 -14.40 -36.54
CA ARG A 4 8.42 -13.34 -36.18
C ARG A 4 9.05 -13.73 -34.86
N GLU A 5 10.15 -14.48 -34.93
CA GLU A 5 11.09 -14.61 -33.83
C GLU A 5 11.68 -13.21 -33.58
N ALA A 6 11.21 -12.57 -32.51
CA ALA A 6 11.84 -11.37 -31.97
C ALA A 6 13.16 -11.81 -31.32
N THR A 7 14.24 -11.78 -32.10
CA THR A 7 15.61 -11.84 -31.58
C THR A 7 15.87 -10.57 -30.79
N SER A 8 15.48 -10.56 -29.52
CA SER A 8 15.86 -9.49 -28.60
C SER A 8 17.37 -9.63 -28.37
N ASP A 9 18.14 -8.68 -28.89
CA ASP A 9 19.60 -8.72 -28.80
C ASP A 9 20.04 -8.77 -27.33
N PRO A 10 21.07 -9.58 -26.98
CA PRO A 10 21.53 -9.72 -25.58
C PRO A 10 21.95 -8.39 -24.94
N VAL A 11 22.33 -7.42 -25.79
CA VAL A 11 22.71 -6.06 -25.39
C VAL A 11 21.51 -5.24 -24.96
N ASP A 12 20.39 -5.32 -25.69
CA ASP A 12 19.13 -4.63 -25.36
C ASP A 12 18.51 -5.20 -24.07
N ILE A 13 18.65 -6.51 -23.86
CA ILE A 13 18.22 -7.17 -22.62
C ILE A 13 19.06 -6.67 -21.44
N LYS A 14 20.38 -6.50 -21.64
CA LYS A 14 21.29 -6.00 -20.60
C LYS A 14 21.03 -4.53 -20.26
N GLU A 15 20.80 -3.69 -21.26
CA GLU A 15 20.47 -2.28 -21.07
C GLU A 15 19.11 -2.12 -20.37
N SER A 16 18.10 -2.92 -20.75
CA SER A 16 16.82 -2.96 -20.05
C SER A 16 16.93 -3.47 -18.61
N LEU A 17 17.84 -4.42 -18.34
CA LEU A 17 18.09 -4.92 -16.99
C LEU A 17 18.82 -3.89 -16.14
N ASP A 18 19.83 -3.21 -16.70
CA ASP A 18 20.54 -2.14 -16.01
C ASP A 18 19.61 -0.95 -15.72
N ASP A 19 18.69 -0.61 -16.63
CA ASP A 19 17.64 0.41 -16.39
C ASP A 19 16.66 0.01 -15.28
N ILE A 20 16.27 -1.27 -15.22
CA ILE A 20 15.41 -1.80 -14.16
C ILE A 20 16.16 -1.80 -12.82
N VAL A 21 17.43 -2.22 -12.82
CA VAL A 21 18.31 -2.21 -11.64
C VAL A 21 18.53 -0.78 -11.17
N GLN A 22 18.74 0.18 -12.06
CA GLN A 22 18.92 1.59 -11.74
C GLN A 22 17.62 2.20 -11.18
N LYS A 23 16.45 1.86 -11.73
CA LYS A 23 15.13 2.23 -11.15
C LYS A 23 14.87 1.59 -9.79
N LEU A 24 15.37 0.37 -9.55
CA LEU A 24 15.30 -0.26 -8.24
C LEU A 24 16.27 0.37 -7.23
N ASP A 25 17.47 0.78 -7.67
CA ASP A 25 18.48 1.40 -6.83
C ASP A 25 18.12 2.85 -6.47
N GLN A 26 17.28 3.53 -7.27
CA GLN A 26 16.55 4.74 -6.85
C GLN A 26 15.71 4.52 -5.59
N GLY A 27 15.34 3.28 -5.26
CA GLY A 27 14.70 2.91 -4.00
C GLY A 27 15.55 3.22 -2.74
N LYS A 28 16.89 3.36 -2.87
CA LYS A 28 17.76 3.81 -1.77
C LYS A 28 17.65 5.33 -1.55
N THR A 29 17.53 6.12 -2.60
CA THR A 29 17.27 7.57 -2.50
C THR A 29 15.84 7.82 -2.00
N SER A 30 14.87 7.01 -2.44
CA SER A 30 13.50 7.02 -1.91
C SER A 30 13.44 6.67 -0.42
N ARG A 31 14.33 5.81 0.08
CA ARG A 31 14.40 5.46 1.51
C ARG A 31 14.90 6.63 2.36
N SER A 32 15.88 7.40 1.88
CA SER A 32 16.37 8.60 2.57
C SER A 32 15.32 9.70 2.60
N ASN A 33 14.68 9.98 1.46
CA ASN A 33 13.57 10.95 1.37
C ASN A 33 12.35 10.52 2.20
N TRP A 34 12.11 9.22 2.32
CA TRP A 34 11.05 8.66 3.16
C TRP A 34 11.31 8.86 4.65
N ILE A 35 12.53 8.59 5.13
CA ILE A 35 12.90 8.82 6.53
C ILE A 35 12.78 10.31 6.86
N GLU A 36 13.24 11.19 5.97
CA GLU A 36 13.09 12.63 6.14
C GLU A 36 11.62 13.08 6.13
N SER A 37 10.79 12.54 5.23
CA SER A 37 9.34 12.84 5.18
C SER A 37 8.59 12.31 6.39
N ILE A 38 8.97 11.15 6.94
CA ILE A 38 8.42 10.61 8.19
C ILE A 38 8.89 11.44 9.38
N ASP A 39 10.17 11.79 9.48
CA ASP A 39 10.68 12.58 10.60
C ASP A 39 10.07 13.99 10.61
N ALA A 40 9.85 14.59 9.43
CA ALA A 40 9.15 15.86 9.29
C ALA A 40 7.67 15.77 9.70
N ASN A 41 7.01 14.62 9.52
CA ASN A 41 5.59 14.40 9.80
C ASN A 41 5.34 13.32 10.86
N LYS A 42 6.27 13.17 11.82
CA LYS A 42 6.31 12.04 12.74
C LYS A 42 5.03 11.88 13.58
N GLU A 43 4.45 13.02 13.96
CA GLU A 43 3.20 13.03 14.71
C GLU A 43 2.01 12.53 13.86
N GLU A 44 1.93 12.97 12.60
CA GLU A 44 0.90 12.53 11.67
C GLU A 44 1.07 11.04 11.32
N TRP A 45 2.31 10.59 11.17
CA TRP A 45 2.65 9.19 10.97
C TRP A 45 2.18 8.29 12.12
N GLU A 46 2.47 8.67 13.37
CA GLU A 46 2.01 7.92 14.55
C GLU A 46 0.48 7.95 14.68
N ARG A 47 -0.16 9.07 14.32
CA ARG A 47 -1.63 9.17 14.27
C ARG A 47 -2.23 8.22 13.22
N LEU A 48 -1.69 8.19 12.01
CA LEU A 48 -2.12 7.30 10.93
C LEU A 48 -1.96 5.83 11.31
N LYS A 49 -0.79 5.48 11.85
CA LYS A 49 -0.51 4.13 12.33
C LYS A 49 -1.48 3.70 13.43
N SER A 50 -1.79 4.60 14.38
CA SER A 50 -2.76 4.34 15.43
C SER A 50 -4.17 4.13 14.88
N ARG A 51 -4.61 4.94 13.91
CA ARG A 51 -5.92 4.79 13.25
C ARG A 51 -6.03 3.47 12.46
N ILE A 52 -4.97 3.08 11.73
CA ILE A 52 -4.92 1.79 11.04
C ILE A 52 -5.08 0.64 12.03
N GLN A 53 -4.35 0.67 13.14
CA GLN A 53 -4.46 -0.35 14.18
C GLN A 53 -5.87 -0.41 14.79
N GLN A 54 -6.50 0.75 15.00
CA GLN A 54 -7.88 0.80 15.48
C GLN A 54 -8.86 0.20 14.46
N CYS A 55 -8.76 0.56 13.18
CA CYS A 55 -9.57 -0.03 12.11
C CYS A 55 -9.39 -1.54 11.99
N GLN A 56 -8.15 -2.03 12.04
CA GLN A 56 -7.86 -3.47 12.01
C GLN A 56 -8.46 -4.21 13.22
N ARG A 57 -8.40 -3.60 14.41
CA ARG A 57 -9.06 -4.15 15.61
C ARG A 57 -10.58 -4.16 15.45
N ALA A 58 -11.17 -3.09 14.93
CA ALA A 58 -12.61 -3.00 14.69
C ALA A 58 -13.07 -4.03 13.67
N LEU A 59 -12.35 -4.23 12.55
CA LEU A 59 -12.63 -5.28 11.57
C LEU A 59 -12.54 -6.68 12.20
N LYS A 60 -11.49 -6.93 12.98
CA LYS A 60 -11.33 -8.21 13.68
C LYS A 60 -12.47 -8.46 14.67
N GLN A 61 -12.87 -7.43 15.40
CA GLN A 61 -14.00 -7.51 16.33
C GLN A 61 -15.31 -7.78 15.57
N LEU A 62 -15.58 -7.03 14.50
CA LEU A 62 -16.78 -7.20 13.67
C LEU A 62 -16.89 -8.64 13.11
N VAL A 63 -15.80 -9.20 12.59
CA VAL A 63 -15.76 -10.59 12.11
C VAL A 63 -15.95 -11.58 13.26
N THR A 64 -15.38 -11.30 14.43
CA THR A 64 -15.54 -12.14 15.63
C THR A 64 -16.98 -12.14 16.12
N ASP A 65 -17.61 -10.97 16.21
CA ASP A 65 -18.99 -10.80 16.62
C ASP A 65 -19.95 -11.46 15.64
N LYS A 66 -19.65 -11.38 14.33
CA LYS A 66 -20.43 -12.07 13.30
C LYS A 66 -20.34 -13.59 13.45
N LYS A 67 -19.14 -14.12 13.71
CA LYS A 67 -18.91 -15.56 13.95
C LYS A 67 -19.57 -16.04 15.24
N ALA A 68 -19.59 -15.20 16.28
CA ALA A 68 -20.26 -15.47 17.54
C ALA A 68 -21.80 -15.31 17.45
N GLY A 69 -22.33 -14.83 16.32
CA GLY A 69 -23.76 -14.58 16.15
C GLY A 69 -24.29 -13.37 16.94
N LEU A 70 -23.39 -12.53 17.47
CA LEU A 70 -23.74 -11.32 18.23
C LEU A 70 -24.29 -10.21 17.31
N ILE A 71 -23.90 -10.23 16.03
CA ILE A 71 -24.41 -9.31 15.02
C ILE A 71 -25.02 -10.06 13.84
N GLY A 72 -26.11 -9.50 13.32
CA GLY A 72 -26.82 -10.00 12.15
C GLY A 72 -26.02 -9.81 10.84
N THR A 73 -26.41 -10.52 9.79
CA THR A 73 -25.79 -10.38 8.45
C THR A 73 -25.91 -8.96 7.91
N VAL A 74 -27.07 -8.33 8.09
CA VAL A 74 -27.32 -6.95 7.62
C VAL A 74 -26.39 -5.93 8.30
N GLU A 75 -26.16 -6.05 9.62
CA GLU A 75 -25.26 -5.15 10.32
C GLU A 75 -23.81 -5.36 9.89
N PHE A 76 -23.40 -6.63 9.71
CA PHE A 76 -22.07 -6.96 9.19
C PHE A 76 -21.84 -6.39 7.78
N GLU A 77 -22.78 -6.62 6.85
CA GLU A 77 -22.70 -6.12 5.47
C GLU A 77 -22.70 -4.59 5.37
N LYS A 78 -23.26 -3.90 6.37
CA LYS A 78 -23.26 -2.43 6.44
C LYS A 78 -21.95 -1.87 7.00
N GLN A 79 -21.36 -2.51 8.00
CA GLN A 79 -20.18 -2.01 8.71
C GLN A 79 -18.87 -2.47 8.09
N TYR A 80 -18.85 -3.68 7.54
CA TYR A 80 -17.63 -4.27 6.98
C TYR A 80 -17.04 -3.44 5.82
N PRO A 81 -17.83 -3.03 4.80
CA PRO A 81 -17.30 -2.21 3.70
C PRO A 81 -16.76 -0.88 4.20
N LYS A 82 -17.45 -0.21 5.13
CA LYS A 82 -17.02 1.08 5.67
C LYS A 82 -15.66 1.01 6.35
N LEU A 83 -15.46 0.00 7.19
CA LEU A 83 -14.18 -0.20 7.86
C LEU A 83 -13.08 -0.62 6.89
N GLN A 84 -13.42 -1.34 5.82
CA GLN A 84 -12.48 -1.74 4.78
C GLN A 84 -12.06 -0.55 3.91
N ASP A 85 -13.01 0.33 3.55
CA ASP A 85 -12.76 1.57 2.82
C ASP A 85 -11.89 2.51 3.66
N GLU A 86 -12.22 2.73 4.93
CA GLU A 86 -11.41 3.57 5.84
C GLU A 86 -9.99 3.02 6.00
N LEU A 87 -9.83 1.69 6.12
CA LEU A 87 -8.51 1.07 6.18
C LEU A 87 -7.73 1.31 4.89
N THR A 88 -8.38 1.18 3.73
CA THR A 88 -7.76 1.38 2.42
C THR A 88 -7.32 2.84 2.23
N GLU A 89 -8.13 3.81 2.65
CA GLU A 89 -7.78 5.23 2.61
C GLU A 89 -6.56 5.55 3.49
N LEU A 90 -6.53 5.00 4.71
CA LEU A 90 -5.41 5.19 5.64
C LEU A 90 -4.12 4.54 5.13
N GLU A 91 -4.21 3.34 4.56
CA GLU A 91 -3.07 2.65 3.95
C GLU A 91 -2.57 3.38 2.69
N THR A 92 -3.48 3.92 1.88
CA THR A 92 -3.15 4.77 0.73
C THR A 92 -2.43 6.04 1.16
N THR A 93 -2.88 6.67 2.26
CA THR A 93 -2.22 7.85 2.82
C THR A 93 -0.79 7.53 3.25
N ILE A 94 -0.56 6.41 3.94
CA ILE A 94 0.78 5.94 4.30
C ILE A 94 1.63 5.65 3.06
N TYR A 95 1.04 5.03 2.04
CA TYR A 95 1.72 4.73 0.79
C TYR A 95 2.16 6.01 0.06
N ASN A 96 1.28 7.01 0.00
CA ASN A 96 1.56 8.33 -0.59
C ASN A 96 2.67 9.06 0.19
N MET A 97 2.60 9.06 1.52
CA MET A 97 3.69 9.57 2.37
C MET A 97 5.00 8.82 2.14
N ARG A 98 4.94 7.52 1.86
CA ARG A 98 6.14 6.70 1.58
C ARG A 98 6.78 7.01 0.22
N LEU A 99 5.96 7.32 -0.78
CA LEU A 99 6.44 7.66 -2.11
C LEU A 99 6.81 9.14 -2.26
N GLY A 100 6.49 9.99 -1.29
CA GLY A 100 6.63 11.44 -1.41
C GLY A 100 5.74 12.04 -2.51
N THR A 101 4.70 11.30 -2.90
CA THR A 101 3.74 11.71 -3.93
C THR A 101 2.44 12.15 -3.27
N ASP A 102 2.14 13.44 -3.35
CA ASP A 102 0.78 13.97 -3.17
C ASP A 102 -0.07 13.50 -4.35
N ILE A 103 -0.63 12.29 -4.25
CA ILE A 103 -1.62 11.85 -5.23
C ILE A 103 -2.96 12.45 -4.77
N LYS A 104 -3.30 13.59 -5.38
CA LYS A 104 -4.61 14.26 -5.29
C LYS A 104 -5.72 13.44 -5.93
#